data_AF-A0A1V4J5E5-F1
#
_entry.id   AF-A0A1V4J5E5-F1
#
_cell.length_a   1.000
_cell.length_b   1.000
_cell.length_c   1.000
_cell.angle_alpha   90.00
_cell.angle_beta   90.00
_cell.angle_gamma   90.00
#
_symmetry.space_group_name_H-M   'P 1'
#
loop_
_entity.id
_entity.type
_entity.pdbx_description
1 polymer ?
#
loop_
_entity_poly.entity_id
_entity_poly.type
_entity_poly.pdbx_seq_one_letter_code
_entity_poly.pdbx_strand_id
1 'polypeptide(L)'
;MTAASQPPPKAQPVHLSSPAAAPPAPVPPGDPQAQLEADKRAVYRHPLFPLLTLLFEKCEQATQGSECITSASFDVDIENFVHQQEQEHKPFFSDDPELDNLMVKAIQVLRIHLLELEKVNELCKDFCNRYITCLKTKMHSDNLLRNDLGGPYSPNPSSISLHPQVTPQKSPVIPSVAHWAMGESQVALQLLGSPDNS
;
A
#
# COMPACT_ATOMS: atom_id res chain seq x y z
N MET A 1 -85.08 -55.47 -4.55
CA MET A 1 -84.25 -54.54 -5.37
C MET A 1 -82.82 -54.65 -4.83
N THR A 2 -81.80 -54.75 -5.71
CA THR A 2 -80.35 -54.46 -5.49
C THR A 2 -79.69 -55.01 -4.19
N ALA A 3 -78.75 -55.98 -4.18
CA ALA A 3 -77.36 -55.93 -4.70
C ALA A 3 -76.58 -54.68 -4.24
N ALA A 4 -75.30 -54.65 -3.81
CA ALA A 4 -74.21 -55.61 -3.54
C ALA A 4 -73.07 -54.80 -2.83
N SER A 5 -71.98 -55.29 -2.19
CA SER A 5 -71.43 -56.60 -1.80
C SER A 5 -70.32 -56.38 -0.73
N GLN A 6 -69.69 -57.44 -0.17
CA GLN A 6 -68.61 -57.35 0.83
C GLN A 6 -67.31 -58.07 0.36
N PRO A 7 -66.11 -57.52 0.64
CA PRO A 7 -64.95 -58.35 1.04
C PRO A 7 -64.13 -57.78 2.24
N PRO A 8 -63.15 -58.56 2.80
CA PRO A 8 -62.48 -58.30 4.10
C PRO A 8 -60.93 -58.11 3.95
N PRO A 9 -60.01 -58.36 4.95
CA PRO A 9 -60.06 -58.39 6.43
C PRO A 9 -58.95 -57.55 7.16
N LYS A 10 -59.07 -57.46 8.50
CA LYS A 10 -58.02 -57.28 9.57
C LYS A 10 -56.65 -56.61 9.27
N ALA A 11 -56.32 -55.60 10.08
CA ALA A 11 -54.94 -55.29 10.51
C ALA A 11 -54.90 -54.99 12.04
N GLN A 12 -53.80 -55.32 12.70
CA GLN A 12 -53.59 -55.13 14.15
C GLN A 12 -52.98 -53.74 14.45
N PRO A 13 -53.20 -53.15 15.64
CA PRO A 13 -52.49 -51.94 16.06
C PRO A 13 -51.05 -52.30 16.46
N VAL A 14 -50.07 -51.88 15.65
CA VAL A 14 -48.64 -52.01 15.98
C VAL A 14 -48.16 -50.82 16.82
N HIS A 15 -47.49 -51.13 17.91
CA HIS A 15 -46.87 -50.16 18.81
C HIS A 15 -45.55 -49.67 18.20
N LEU A 16 -45.40 -48.37 17.90
CA LEU A 16 -44.17 -47.79 17.37
C LEU A 16 -43.73 -46.60 18.21
N SER A 17 -42.58 -46.76 18.86
CA SER A 17 -41.98 -45.79 19.77
C SER A 17 -41.41 -44.57 19.04
N SER A 18 -41.54 -43.40 19.66
CA SER A 18 -40.85 -42.17 19.23
C SER A 18 -39.33 -42.31 19.37
N PRO A 19 -38.51 -41.96 18.37
CA PRO A 19 -37.06 -41.94 18.50
C PRO A 19 -36.61 -40.74 19.33
N ALA A 20 -35.88 -41.00 20.41
CA ALA A 20 -35.28 -39.96 21.25
C ALA A 20 -34.23 -39.14 20.49
N ALA A 21 -34.05 -37.88 20.89
CA ALA A 21 -33.04 -37.00 20.33
C ALA A 21 -31.62 -37.59 20.52
N ALA A 22 -30.89 -37.72 19.41
CA ALA A 22 -29.47 -38.06 19.44
C ALA A 22 -28.63 -36.86 19.90
N PRO A 23 -27.50 -37.08 20.62
CA PRO A 23 -26.57 -36.00 20.94
C PRO A 23 -25.88 -35.47 19.68
N PRO A 24 -25.38 -34.23 19.68
CA PRO A 24 -24.61 -33.71 18.56
C PRO A 24 -23.34 -34.55 18.35
N ALA A 25 -23.18 -35.11 17.16
CA ALA A 25 -21.96 -35.81 16.79
C ALA A 25 -20.77 -34.83 16.79
N PRO A 26 -19.56 -35.26 17.17
CA PRO A 26 -18.38 -34.42 17.02
C PRO A 26 -18.19 -34.11 15.54
N VAL A 27 -18.11 -32.83 15.18
CA VAL A 27 -17.62 -32.44 13.86
C VAL A 27 -16.19 -32.99 13.71
N PRO A 28 -15.87 -33.75 12.65
CA PRO A 28 -14.50 -34.19 12.44
C PRO A 28 -13.61 -32.96 12.22
N PRO A 29 -12.32 -32.98 12.64
CA PRO A 29 -11.40 -31.91 12.27
C PRO A 29 -11.35 -31.84 10.74
N GLY A 30 -11.70 -30.68 10.19
CA GLY A 30 -11.58 -30.43 8.75
C GLY A 30 -10.14 -30.66 8.31
N ASP A 31 -9.95 -31.24 7.13
CA ASP A 31 -8.62 -31.44 6.56
C ASP A 31 -7.89 -30.08 6.48
N PRO A 32 -6.73 -29.89 7.15
CA PRO A 32 -6.07 -28.59 7.20
C PRO A 32 -5.74 -28.01 5.81
N GLN A 33 -5.52 -28.87 4.82
CA GLN A 33 -5.27 -28.45 3.44
C GLN A 33 -6.55 -27.92 2.77
N ALA A 34 -7.71 -28.51 3.09
CA ALA A 34 -9.00 -28.05 2.59
C ALA A 34 -9.40 -26.70 3.20
N GLN A 35 -9.07 -26.47 4.48
CA GLN A 35 -9.27 -25.17 5.14
C GLN A 35 -8.43 -24.08 4.46
N LEU A 36 -7.12 -24.31 4.28
CA LEU A 36 -6.22 -23.33 3.63
C LEU A 36 -6.69 -22.95 2.22
N GLU A 37 -7.15 -23.92 1.42
CA GLU A 37 -7.71 -23.64 0.09
C GLU A 37 -9.07 -22.93 0.15
N ALA A 38 -9.86 -23.10 1.21
CA ALA A 38 -11.08 -22.33 1.44
C ALA A 38 -10.77 -20.87 1.82
N ASP A 39 -9.85 -20.64 2.77
CA ASP A 39 -9.42 -19.31 3.21
C ASP A 39 -8.85 -18.51 2.03
N LYS A 40 -7.96 -19.14 1.26
CA LYS A 40 -7.41 -18.61 0.01
C LYS A 40 -8.51 -18.21 -0.99
N ARG A 41 -9.53 -19.06 -1.18
CA ARG A 41 -10.68 -18.75 -2.04
C ARG A 41 -11.59 -17.66 -1.47
N ALA A 42 -11.59 -17.42 -0.16
CA ALA A 42 -12.31 -16.30 0.44
C ALA A 42 -11.57 -14.99 0.13
N VAL A 43 -10.25 -14.94 0.36
CA VAL A 43 -9.39 -13.80 0.01
C VAL A 43 -9.52 -13.41 -1.47
N TYR A 44 -9.42 -14.37 -2.40
CA TYR A 44 -9.53 -14.08 -3.85
C TYR A 44 -10.92 -13.60 -4.31
N ARG A 45 -11.98 -13.86 -3.54
CA ARG A 45 -13.35 -13.38 -3.84
C ARG A 45 -13.73 -12.11 -3.08
N HIS A 46 -12.84 -11.62 -2.21
CA HIS A 46 -13.13 -10.48 -1.36
C HIS A 46 -13.24 -9.18 -2.18
N PRO A 47 -14.20 -8.27 -1.90
CA PRO A 47 -14.38 -7.06 -2.72
C PRO A 47 -13.14 -6.17 -2.79
N LEU A 48 -12.35 -6.09 -1.71
CA LEU A 48 -11.07 -5.35 -1.65
C LEU A 48 -9.88 -6.03 -2.37
N PHE A 49 -10.03 -7.25 -2.87
CA PHE A 49 -8.92 -8.00 -3.50
C PHE A 49 -8.27 -7.30 -4.72
N PRO A 50 -9.02 -6.64 -5.63
CA PRO A 50 -8.42 -5.91 -6.75
C PRO A 50 -7.51 -4.76 -6.29
N LEU A 51 -7.95 -3.98 -5.29
CA LEU A 51 -7.15 -2.92 -4.69
C LEU A 51 -5.91 -3.50 -4.00
N LEU A 52 -6.05 -4.55 -3.19
CA LEU A 52 -4.92 -5.20 -2.53
C LEU A 52 -3.85 -5.66 -3.54
N THR A 53 -4.28 -6.23 -4.68
CA THR A 53 -3.39 -6.69 -5.76
C THR A 53 -2.65 -5.52 -6.43
N LEU A 54 -3.37 -4.44 -6.79
CA LEU A 54 -2.79 -3.22 -7.36
C LEU A 54 -1.71 -2.62 -6.44
N LEU A 55 -1.98 -2.58 -5.14
CA LEU A 55 -1.04 -2.05 -4.14
C LEU A 55 0.18 -2.96 -3.94
N PHE A 56 0.03 -4.29 -4.04
CA PHE A 56 1.16 -5.22 -4.06
C PHE A 56 2.05 -5.04 -5.29
N GLU A 57 1.47 -4.87 -6.48
CA GLU A 57 2.23 -4.62 -7.71
C GLU A 57 3.05 -3.32 -7.60
N LYS A 58 2.45 -2.26 -7.04
CA LYS A 58 3.18 -1.01 -6.74
C LYS A 58 4.29 -1.20 -5.70
N CYS A 59 4.12 -2.05 -4.69
CA CYS A 59 5.21 -2.40 -3.77
C CYS A 59 6.37 -3.08 -4.51
N GLU A 60 6.07 -4.06 -5.36
CA GLU A 60 7.08 -4.78 -6.13
C GLU A 60 7.87 -3.81 -7.02
N GLN A 61 7.18 -3.00 -7.82
CA GLN A 61 7.80 -1.97 -8.66
C GLN A 61 8.67 -0.98 -7.86
N ALA A 62 8.19 -0.51 -6.69
CA ALA A 62 8.95 0.39 -5.82
C ALA A 62 10.24 -0.26 -5.29
N THR A 63 10.22 -1.57 -4.99
CA THR A 63 11.43 -2.30 -4.55
C THR A 63 12.43 -2.59 -5.67
N GLN A 64 12.01 -2.62 -6.94
CA GLN A 64 12.91 -2.78 -8.09
C GLN A 64 13.69 -1.49 -8.42
N GLY A 65 13.25 -0.33 -7.91
CA GLY A 65 13.96 0.96 -8.06
C GLY A 65 13.99 1.53 -9.49
N SER A 66 13.22 0.96 -10.40
CA SER A 66 13.11 1.37 -11.80
C SER A 66 12.23 2.61 -12.00
N GLU A 67 11.14 2.72 -11.24
CA GLU A 67 10.16 3.79 -11.38
C GLU A 67 9.92 4.54 -10.07
N CYS A 68 9.73 5.86 -10.16
CA CYS A 68 9.52 6.72 -9.00
C CYS A 68 8.05 6.71 -8.55
N ILE A 69 7.61 5.59 -8.00
CA ILE A 69 6.31 5.50 -7.33
C ILE A 69 6.32 6.40 -6.10
N THR A 70 5.32 7.28 -6.00
CA THR A 70 5.12 8.17 -4.85
C THR A 70 3.97 7.69 -3.99
N SER A 71 4.02 7.94 -2.68
CA SER A 71 2.91 7.65 -1.77
C SER A 71 1.63 8.40 -2.13
N ALA A 72 1.73 9.60 -2.70
CA ALA A 72 0.57 10.34 -3.21
C ALA A 72 -0.23 9.56 -4.27
N SER A 73 0.42 8.66 -5.04
CA SER A 73 -0.29 7.81 -6.00
C SER A 73 -1.15 6.72 -5.34
N PHE A 74 -0.82 6.32 -4.11
CA PHE A 74 -1.55 5.32 -3.33
C PHE A 74 -2.91 5.85 -2.88
N ASP A 75 -2.96 7.10 -2.40
CA ASP A 75 -4.20 7.73 -1.96
C ASP A 75 -5.17 7.90 -3.14
N VAL A 76 -4.67 8.29 -4.30
CA VAL A 76 -5.45 8.38 -5.56
C VAL A 76 -5.98 7.01 -6.02
N ASP A 77 -5.21 5.92 -5.87
CA ASP A 77 -5.71 4.58 -6.19
C ASP A 77 -6.87 4.16 -5.27
N ILE A 78 -6.80 4.50 -3.98
CA ILE A 78 -7.88 4.24 -3.02
C ILE A 78 -9.12 5.05 -3.37
N GLU A 79 -8.98 6.36 -3.63
CA GLU A 79 -10.10 7.23 -4.03
C GLU A 79 -10.78 6.70 -5.32
N ASN A 80 -9.99 6.34 -6.32
CA ASN A 80 -10.49 5.74 -7.57
C ASN A 80 -11.22 4.41 -7.32
N PHE A 81 -10.69 3.54 -6.45
CA PHE A 81 -11.33 2.28 -6.11
C PHE A 81 -12.64 2.48 -5.34
N VAL A 82 -12.68 3.44 -4.41
CA VAL A 82 -13.89 3.83 -3.67
C VAL A 82 -14.97 4.34 -4.63
N HIS A 83 -14.62 5.28 -5.52
CA HIS A 83 -15.55 5.77 -6.52
C HIS A 83 -16.01 4.71 -7.52
N GLN A 84 -15.19 3.71 -7.84
CA GLN A 84 -15.61 2.59 -8.69
C GLN A 84 -16.60 1.66 -7.96
N GLN A 85 -16.35 1.34 -6.69
CA GLN A 85 -17.25 0.56 -5.84
C GLN A 85 -18.62 1.22 -5.68
N GLU A 86 -18.63 2.53 -5.41
CA GLU A 86 -19.86 3.35 -5.30
C GLU A 86 -20.68 3.33 -6.60
N GLN A 87 -20.03 3.57 -7.76
CA GLN A 87 -20.69 3.57 -9.07
C GLN A 87 -21.24 2.20 -9.47
N GLU A 88 -20.56 1.11 -9.10
CA GLU A 88 -21.02 -0.25 -9.37
C GLU A 88 -22.04 -0.77 -8.35
N HIS A 89 -22.37 0.03 -7.32
CA HIS A 89 -23.21 -0.37 -6.18
C HIS A 89 -22.77 -1.69 -5.52
N LYS A 90 -21.46 -1.95 -5.52
CA LYS A 90 -20.88 -3.14 -4.89
C LYS A 90 -20.60 -2.87 -3.40
N PRO A 91 -20.63 -3.91 -2.55
CA PRO A 91 -20.25 -3.76 -1.15
C PRO A 91 -18.72 -3.72 -1.02
N PHE A 92 -18.22 -2.84 -0.13
CA PHE A 92 -16.82 -2.81 0.27
C PHE A 92 -16.38 -4.02 1.09
N PHE A 93 -17.33 -4.60 1.82
CA PHE A 93 -17.15 -5.66 2.79
C PHE A 93 -17.90 -6.93 2.36
N SER A 94 -17.45 -8.05 2.90
CA SER A 94 -18.06 -9.36 2.72
C SER A 94 -19.04 -9.67 3.85
N ASP A 95 -19.63 -10.88 3.85
CA ASP A 95 -20.41 -11.38 4.99
C ASP A 95 -19.51 -11.89 6.15
N ASP A 96 -18.18 -11.76 6.02
CA ASP A 96 -17.17 -12.22 6.99
C ASP A 96 -16.36 -11.04 7.56
N PRO A 97 -16.73 -10.52 8.74
CA PRO A 97 -16.06 -9.37 9.34
C PRO A 97 -14.63 -9.68 9.82
N GLU A 98 -14.25 -10.95 10.04
CA GLU A 98 -12.86 -11.28 10.42
C GLU A 98 -11.94 -11.15 9.20
N LEU A 99 -12.39 -11.65 8.04
CA LEU A 99 -11.72 -11.46 6.76
C LEU A 99 -11.68 -9.99 6.33
N ASP A 100 -12.78 -9.24 6.49
CA ASP A 100 -12.82 -7.80 6.19
C ASP A 100 -11.73 -7.04 6.97
N ASN A 101 -11.63 -7.30 8.28
CA ASN A 101 -10.62 -6.72 9.16
C ASN A 101 -9.20 -7.10 8.74
N LEU A 102 -8.98 -8.34 8.29
CA LEU A 102 -7.68 -8.78 7.77
C LEU A 102 -7.31 -8.04 6.47
N MET A 103 -8.25 -7.88 5.55
CA MET A 103 -8.04 -7.21 4.26
C MET A 103 -7.75 -5.71 4.45
N VAL A 104 -8.48 -5.03 5.35
CA VAL A 104 -8.20 -3.63 5.71
C VAL A 104 -6.82 -3.48 6.36
N LYS A 105 -6.44 -4.37 7.28
CA LYS A 105 -5.09 -4.36 7.88
C LYS A 105 -3.99 -4.59 6.85
N ALA A 106 -4.20 -5.48 5.89
CA ALA A 106 -3.24 -5.71 4.81
C ALA A 106 -3.02 -4.44 3.96
N ILE A 107 -4.10 -3.74 3.58
CA ILE A 107 -4.02 -2.46 2.86
C ILE A 107 -3.30 -1.38 3.68
N GLN A 108 -3.57 -1.28 4.99
CA GLN A 108 -2.88 -0.35 5.90
C GLN A 108 -1.38 -0.64 5.98
N VAL A 109 -0.98 -1.91 6.07
CA VAL A 109 0.43 -2.34 6.11
C VAL A 109 1.13 -2.01 4.79
N LEU A 110 0.49 -2.24 3.64
CA LEU A 110 1.05 -1.83 2.34
C LEU A 110 1.24 -0.31 2.24
N ARG A 111 0.28 0.50 2.73
CA ARG A 111 0.42 1.97 2.77
C ARG A 111 1.69 2.41 3.48
N ILE A 112 1.96 1.81 4.64
CA ILE A 112 3.16 2.09 5.43
C ILE A 112 4.42 1.65 4.67
N HIS A 113 4.42 0.46 4.06
CA HIS A 113 5.57 -0.01 3.27
C HIS A 113 5.91 0.87 2.07
N LEU A 114 4.93 1.36 1.29
CA LEU A 114 5.22 2.32 0.21
C LEU A 114 5.82 3.63 0.76
N LEU A 115 5.26 4.17 1.86
CA LEU A 115 5.77 5.39 2.51
C LEU A 115 7.21 5.22 3.01
N GLU A 116 7.59 4.06 3.52
CA GLU A 116 8.96 3.74 3.94
C GLU A 116 9.90 3.60 2.75
N LEU A 117 9.50 2.89 1.69
CA LEU A 117 10.28 2.75 0.45
C LEU A 117 10.51 4.08 -0.24
N GLU A 118 9.52 4.97 -0.28
CA GLU A 118 9.68 6.32 -0.83
C GLU A 118 10.72 7.13 -0.05
N LYS A 119 10.65 7.13 1.29
CA LYS A 119 11.63 7.82 2.15
C LYS A 119 13.06 7.30 1.94
N VAL A 120 13.23 5.98 1.78
CA VAL A 120 14.54 5.37 1.46
C VAL A 120 15.02 5.82 0.08
N ASN A 121 14.13 5.85 -0.92
CA ASN A 121 14.43 6.32 -2.26
C ASN A 121 14.85 7.80 -2.29
N GLU A 122 14.14 8.67 -1.56
CA GLU A 122 14.52 10.08 -1.40
C GLU A 122 15.88 10.26 -0.74
N LEU A 123 16.18 9.50 0.32
CA LEU A 123 17.49 9.53 0.99
C LEU A 123 18.62 9.11 0.05
N CYS A 124 18.42 8.06 -0.75
CA CYS A 124 19.36 7.62 -1.78
C CYS A 124 19.58 8.72 -2.84
N LYS A 125 18.52 9.40 -3.29
CA LYS A 125 18.60 10.52 -4.24
C LYS A 125 19.37 11.72 -3.65
N ASP A 126 19.08 12.14 -2.42
CA ASP A 126 19.84 13.24 -1.76
C ASP A 126 21.32 12.90 -1.64
N PHE A 127 21.64 11.69 -1.15
CA PHE A 127 23.03 11.25 -1.02
C PHE A 127 23.77 11.27 -2.37
N CYS A 128 23.17 10.72 -3.43
CA CYS A 128 23.71 10.76 -4.79
C CYS A 128 23.90 12.20 -5.30
N ASN A 129 22.89 13.06 -5.14
CA ASN A 129 22.94 14.46 -5.58
C ASN A 129 24.06 15.24 -4.88
N ARG A 130 24.20 15.07 -3.56
CA ARG A 130 25.25 15.71 -2.77
C ARG A 130 26.63 15.17 -3.12
N TYR A 131 26.78 13.86 -3.27
CA TYR A 131 28.04 13.23 -3.68
C TYR A 131 28.50 13.72 -5.06
N ILE A 132 27.61 13.71 -6.06
CA ILE A 132 27.89 14.22 -7.41
C ILE A 132 28.26 15.71 -7.36
N THR A 133 27.56 16.51 -6.56
CA THR A 133 27.86 17.94 -6.40
C THR A 133 29.25 18.17 -5.81
N CYS A 134 29.57 17.53 -4.69
CA CYS A 134 30.90 17.62 -4.06
C CYS A 134 32.02 17.15 -5.02
N LEU A 135 31.79 16.06 -5.76
CA LEU A 135 32.76 15.53 -6.72
C LEU A 135 32.98 16.51 -7.89
N LYS A 136 31.90 17.06 -8.48
CA LYS A 136 31.97 18.06 -9.55
C LYS A 136 32.70 19.32 -9.08
N THR A 137 32.38 19.85 -7.90
CA THR A 137 33.07 21.03 -7.35
C THR A 137 34.56 20.78 -7.15
N LYS A 138 34.94 19.65 -6.53
CA LYS A 138 36.34 19.31 -6.29
C LYS A 138 37.13 19.14 -7.60
N MET A 139 36.60 18.36 -8.53
CA MET A 139 37.24 18.16 -9.84
C MET A 139 37.35 19.45 -10.65
N HIS A 140 36.35 20.34 -10.58
CA HIS A 140 36.40 21.62 -11.30
C HIS A 140 37.39 22.60 -10.67
N SER A 141 37.50 22.66 -9.33
CA SER A 141 38.53 23.48 -8.66
C SER A 141 39.95 23.00 -8.96
N ASP A 142 40.19 21.68 -9.00
CA ASP A 142 41.50 21.11 -9.30
C ASP A 142 41.95 21.45 -10.74
N ASN A 143 41.00 21.52 -11.70
CA ASN A 143 41.30 21.96 -13.07
C ASN A 143 41.55 23.48 -13.15
N LEU A 144 40.82 24.29 -12.37
CA LEU A 144 40.99 25.74 -12.36
C LEU A 144 42.34 26.16 -11.74
N LEU A 145 42.73 25.56 -10.61
CA LEU A 145 44.01 25.83 -9.94
C LEU A 145 45.21 25.38 -10.77
N ARG A 146 45.09 24.30 -11.56
CA ARG A 146 46.14 23.88 -12.49
C ARG A 146 46.29 24.84 -13.69
N ASN A 147 45.25 25.62 -14.00
CA ASN A 147 45.31 26.66 -15.03
C ASN A 147 45.95 27.97 -14.51
N ASP A 148 45.86 28.23 -13.21
CA ASP A 148 46.45 29.40 -12.54
C ASP A 148 47.96 29.24 -12.25
N LEU A 149 48.42 28.02 -11.97
CA LEU A 149 49.83 27.71 -11.62
C LEU A 149 50.74 27.35 -12.81
N GLY A 150 50.31 27.66 -14.04
CA GLY A 150 51.20 27.84 -15.18
C GLY A 150 51.25 26.70 -16.21
N GLY A 151 50.82 27.03 -17.43
CA GLY A 151 51.39 26.45 -18.63
C GLY A 151 52.58 27.29 -19.09
N PRO A 152 53.85 26.81 -19.03
CA PRO A 152 54.93 27.44 -19.75
C PRO A 152 54.69 27.30 -21.26
N TYR A 153 55.16 28.28 -22.04
CA TYR A 153 55.02 28.41 -23.50
C TYR A 153 53.67 28.95 -24.03
N SER A 154 53.51 30.28 -23.98
CA SER A 154 53.07 31.04 -25.15
C SER A 154 53.58 32.49 -25.09
N PRO A 155 54.31 32.98 -26.11
CA PRO A 155 54.77 34.37 -26.17
C PRO A 155 53.78 35.24 -26.95
N ASN A 156 53.22 36.29 -26.33
CA ASN A 156 53.38 37.70 -26.74
C ASN A 156 52.54 38.61 -25.81
N PRO A 157 53.01 39.80 -25.37
CA PRO A 157 52.22 40.69 -24.53
C PRO A 157 51.49 41.77 -25.34
N SER A 158 50.20 41.97 -25.05
CA SER A 158 49.45 43.17 -25.43
C SER A 158 48.74 43.73 -24.21
N SER A 159 49.25 44.86 -23.71
CA SER A 159 48.73 45.58 -22.55
C SER A 159 47.34 46.19 -22.80
N ILE A 160 46.43 46.07 -21.83
CA ILE A 160 45.71 47.24 -21.29
C ILE A 160 45.21 46.96 -19.86
N SER A 161 45.31 48.00 -19.02
CA SER A 161 44.93 48.02 -17.60
C SER A 161 43.41 48.07 -17.41
N LEU A 162 42.89 47.49 -16.32
CA LEU A 162 41.91 48.10 -15.41
C LEU A 162 41.70 47.26 -14.13
N HIS A 163 41.83 47.91 -12.98
CA HIS A 163 41.57 47.50 -11.59
C HIS A 163 40.78 48.66 -10.94
N PRO A 164 40.16 48.62 -9.72
CA PRO A 164 40.00 47.58 -8.69
C PRO A 164 38.53 47.21 -8.34
N GLN A 165 38.33 46.16 -7.53
CA GLN A 165 37.69 46.27 -6.19
C GLN A 165 37.62 44.91 -5.47
N VAL A 166 37.68 44.94 -4.13
CA VAL A 166 37.69 43.76 -3.25
C VAL A 166 36.59 43.89 -2.21
N THR A 167 35.69 42.92 -2.12
CA THR A 167 34.82 42.72 -0.95
C THR A 167 34.62 41.23 -0.66
N PRO A 168 34.95 40.74 0.56
CA PRO A 168 34.59 39.39 0.98
C PRO A 168 33.19 39.41 1.62
N GLN A 169 32.20 38.73 1.04
CA GLN A 169 30.86 38.65 1.65
C GLN A 169 30.27 37.23 1.71
N LYS A 170 30.30 36.69 2.94
CA LYS A 170 29.26 35.89 3.61
C LYS A 170 28.86 34.53 3.00
N SER A 171 29.18 33.47 3.75
CA SER A 171 28.67 32.11 3.59
C SER A 171 27.13 32.04 3.55
N PRO A 172 26.52 31.12 2.78
CA PRO A 172 25.10 30.81 2.92
C PRO A 172 24.82 30.14 4.26
N VAL A 173 23.77 30.60 4.94
CA VAL A 173 23.25 29.96 6.17
C VAL A 173 22.36 28.79 5.78
N ILE A 174 22.49 27.66 6.48
CA ILE A 174 21.64 26.47 6.31
C ILE A 174 20.30 26.72 7.03
N PRO A 175 19.13 26.56 6.37
CA PRO A 175 17.84 26.49 7.06
C PRO A 175 17.71 25.16 7.83
N SER A 176 17.25 25.24 9.08
CA SER A 176 17.12 24.09 9.98
C SER A 176 16.01 23.12 9.54
N VAL A 177 16.27 21.81 9.62
CA VAL A 177 15.24 20.76 9.54
C VAL A 177 14.41 20.78 10.83
N ALA A 178 13.26 21.44 10.82
CA ALA A 178 12.31 21.46 11.93
C ALA A 178 10.87 21.79 11.47
N HIS A 179 10.26 20.93 10.63
CA HIS A 179 8.82 21.02 10.36
C HIS A 179 8.18 19.64 10.05
N TRP A 180 8.47 18.65 10.89
CA TRP A 180 7.92 17.29 10.82
C TRP A 180 6.82 17.03 11.87
N ALA A 181 5.97 18.03 12.14
CA ALA A 181 4.91 17.91 13.13
C ALA A 181 3.67 18.72 12.73
N MET A 182 2.74 18.05 12.02
CA MET A 182 1.27 18.22 11.97
C MET A 182 0.76 17.83 10.58
N GLY A 183 0.17 16.63 10.45
CA GLY A 183 -0.41 16.15 9.18
C GLY A 183 -1.16 14.81 9.25
N GLU A 184 -0.91 13.97 10.26
CA GLU A 184 -1.39 12.57 10.26
C GLU A 184 -2.82 12.35 10.80
N SER A 185 -3.54 13.41 11.22
CA SER A 185 -4.76 13.23 12.05
C SER A 185 -6.10 13.27 11.31
N GLN A 186 -6.16 13.55 10.00
CA GLN A 186 -7.46 13.74 9.33
C GLN A 186 -8.00 12.49 8.61
N VAL A 187 -7.16 11.76 7.87
CA VAL A 187 -7.58 10.55 7.13
C VAL A 187 -8.01 9.39 8.04
N ALA A 188 -7.46 9.28 9.25
CA ALA A 188 -7.85 8.25 10.21
C ALA A 188 -9.26 8.47 10.79
N LEU A 189 -9.74 9.72 10.82
CA LEU A 189 -11.07 10.05 11.35
C LEU A 189 -12.20 9.76 10.34
N GLN A 190 -11.92 9.73 9.05
CA GLN A 190 -12.90 9.38 8.02
C GLN A 190 -13.14 7.86 7.92
N LEU A 191 -12.22 7.03 8.41
CA LEU A 191 -12.36 5.56 8.43
C LEU A 191 -12.90 4.98 9.76
N LEU A 192 -13.10 5.82 10.78
CA LEU A 192 -13.61 5.43 12.11
C LEU A 192 -14.90 6.16 12.52
N GLY A 193 -15.54 6.88 11.59
CA GLY A 193 -16.84 7.53 11.79
C GLY A 193 -18.00 6.53 11.73
N SER A 194 -18.32 5.89 12.86
CA SER A 194 -19.49 5.02 13.01
C SER A 194 -20.84 5.76 12.84
N PRO A 195 -21.93 5.03 12.52
CA PRO A 195 -23.24 5.61 12.18
C PRO A 195 -24.09 6.02 13.41
N ASP A 196 -25.28 6.55 13.09
CA ASP A 196 -26.44 6.91 13.95
C ASP A 196 -26.51 8.36 14.45
N ASN A 197 -27.42 9.14 13.84
CA ASN A 197 -28.45 9.90 14.56
C ASN A 197 -29.56 10.41 13.59
N SER A 198 -30.82 10.05 13.89
CA SER A 198 -32.10 10.52 13.31
C SER A 198 -32.50 10.03 11.92
#